data_AF-A0A9D2APT4-F1
#
_entry.id   AF-A0A9D2APT4-F1
#
_cell.length_a   1.000
_cell.length_b   1.000
_cell.length_c   1.000
_cell.angle_alpha   90.00
_cell.angle_beta   90.00
_cell.angle_gamma   90.00
#
_symmetry.space_group_name_H-M   'P 1'
#
loop_
_entity.id
_entity.type
_entity.pdbx_description
1 polymer ?
#
loop_
_entity_poly.entity_id
_entity_poly.type
_entity_poly.pdbx_seq_one_letter_code
_entity_poly.pdbx_strand_id
1 'polypeptide(L)'
;MSQTILTPEITNQLKQLDSEGKMYSIINTILDFINDGIDNGDFTQDDAFHDLDIALWIAYANNNIDDYLRYINSVQWLSGVEDLAAGCGTWYYRYAVSLMYLGRIDEAWKYAEEGVRQEPDYPWGWLILSALRAHRGDKEGALQAVERGLELVPGDYEFLQRRKEIEAGYPLDVMENHYISPEADAMLQDAENADMDDERRAKALSVSTILCDEQNLERIKQVLEPVTWNNDTFFCVCTIPLAACNLSIRFVMNEAGLSKFDIAWVARLRNSIDTLVGEACRWIDEKSRHEIDVADLHLHSLDVNIDRSFEICFSRTGIPDSDLLQIYFTPDFEINASEQCNYFPEIYSREELHAIEQHINNHMGYYTGVFHEKISPDLHIDVYIIEPTPRRNFYTLVTVGMGAHVMNLPDDMPAALWGRAELVICLPPDWNIQSLDDKDYWPVYALKVLARLPGQHDTFLAQGHTIPYGKPLAENTLLSGYILSDLRNFPREASYTTLPDGDRVNFYQVIPLYDEEMQYKLENGHEALFRLLANVNPVVDIRRQNTCDGICFTPLFSNSHTAKYKN
;
A
#
# COMPACT_ATOMS: atom_id res chain seq x y z
N MET A 1 -34.86 10.87 -2.36
CA MET A 1 -33.54 11.44 -2.03
C MET A 1 -33.37 11.24 -0.54
N SER A 2 -32.63 10.20 -0.14
CA SER A 2 -32.12 10.13 1.24
C SER A 2 -31.25 11.36 1.47
N GLN A 3 -31.27 11.88 2.70
CA GLN A 3 -30.46 13.03 3.04
C GLN A 3 -29.05 12.52 3.30
N THR A 4 -28.16 12.62 2.32
CA THR A 4 -26.78 12.16 2.49
C THR A 4 -26.01 12.98 3.52
N ILE A 5 -25.12 12.32 4.25
CA ILE A 5 -24.16 12.95 5.15
C ILE A 5 -22.92 13.49 4.39
N LEU A 6 -22.70 13.07 3.14
CA LEU A 6 -21.62 13.61 2.32
C LEU A 6 -21.79 15.12 2.14
N THR A 7 -20.76 15.87 2.52
CA THR A 7 -20.78 17.32 2.31
C THR A 7 -20.63 17.64 0.82
N PRO A 8 -21.10 18.82 0.37
CA PRO A 8 -20.86 19.27 -1.01
C PRO A 8 -19.38 19.37 -1.36
N GLU A 9 -18.53 19.68 -0.38
CA GLU A 9 -17.08 19.77 -0.54
C GLU A 9 -16.48 18.39 -0.86
N ILE A 10 -16.77 17.39 -0.02
CA ILE A 10 -16.35 16.01 -0.27
C ILE A 10 -16.91 15.51 -1.60
N THR A 11 -18.18 15.75 -1.88
CA THR A 11 -18.80 15.34 -3.15
C THR A 11 -18.09 15.92 -4.37
N ASN A 12 -17.62 17.18 -4.31
CA ASN A 12 -16.86 17.79 -5.39
C ASN A 12 -15.45 17.20 -5.51
N GLN A 13 -14.81 16.89 -4.38
CA GLN A 13 -13.51 16.21 -4.35
C GLN A 13 -13.60 14.82 -4.98
N LEU A 14 -14.64 14.02 -4.65
CA LEU A 14 -14.85 12.70 -5.25
C LEU A 14 -15.02 12.79 -6.77
N LYS A 15 -15.79 13.76 -7.26
CA LYS A 15 -15.96 14.02 -8.71
C LYS A 15 -14.65 14.43 -9.39
N GLN A 16 -13.80 15.19 -8.70
CA GLN A 16 -12.50 15.54 -9.24
C GLN A 16 -11.61 14.29 -9.35
N LEU A 17 -11.55 13.48 -8.31
CA LEU A 17 -10.76 12.23 -8.30
C LEU A 17 -11.25 11.25 -9.37
N ASP A 18 -12.56 11.15 -9.58
CA ASP A 18 -13.18 10.40 -10.67
C ASP A 18 -12.68 10.88 -12.04
N SER A 19 -12.73 12.19 -12.29
CA SER A 19 -12.22 12.77 -13.55
C SER A 19 -10.72 12.53 -13.80
N GLU A 20 -9.96 12.22 -12.74
CA GLU A 20 -8.54 11.88 -12.79
C GLU A 20 -8.29 10.36 -12.82
N GLY A 21 -9.34 9.52 -12.78
CA GLY A 21 -9.25 8.06 -12.76
C GLY A 21 -8.74 7.47 -11.43
N LYS A 22 -8.77 8.23 -10.34
CA LYS A 22 -8.15 7.87 -9.04
C LYS A 22 -9.11 7.11 -8.12
N MET A 23 -9.50 5.90 -8.51
CA MET A 23 -10.50 5.09 -7.78
C MET A 23 -10.09 4.79 -6.32
N TYR A 24 -8.82 4.44 -6.08
CA TYR A 24 -8.33 4.24 -4.70
C TYR A 24 -8.41 5.50 -3.84
N SER A 25 -8.15 6.66 -4.42
CA SER A 25 -8.25 7.94 -3.71
C SER A 25 -9.69 8.29 -3.36
N ILE A 26 -10.68 7.92 -4.20
CA ILE A 26 -12.11 8.07 -3.88
C ILE A 26 -12.43 7.27 -2.61
N ILE A 27 -12.03 5.99 -2.56
CA ILE A 27 -12.26 5.12 -1.39
C ILE A 27 -11.61 5.72 -0.15
N ASN A 28 -10.32 6.08 -0.21
CA ASN A 28 -9.60 6.63 0.93
C ASN A 28 -10.23 7.94 1.42
N THR A 29 -10.60 8.85 0.51
CA THR A 29 -11.24 10.12 0.87
C THR A 29 -12.56 9.90 1.62
N ILE A 30 -13.35 8.90 1.20
CA ILE A 30 -14.60 8.55 1.87
C ILE A 30 -14.33 7.96 3.26
N LEU A 31 -13.36 7.04 3.37
CA LEU A 31 -13.02 6.42 4.66
C LEU A 31 -12.45 7.44 5.64
N ASP A 32 -11.59 8.35 5.20
CA ASP A 32 -11.06 9.44 6.00
C ASP A 32 -12.19 10.36 6.48
N PHE A 33 -13.11 10.75 5.57
CA PHE A 33 -14.30 11.52 5.92
C PHE A 33 -15.17 10.82 6.97
N ILE A 34 -15.38 9.51 6.84
CA ILE A 34 -16.16 8.72 7.80
C ILE A 34 -15.47 8.68 9.17
N ASN A 35 -14.16 8.40 9.19
CA ASN A 35 -13.37 8.34 10.43
C ASN A 35 -13.38 9.70 11.15
N ASP A 36 -13.10 10.79 10.43
CA ASP A 36 -13.11 12.14 10.98
C ASP A 36 -14.49 12.52 11.52
N GLY A 37 -15.56 12.20 10.79
CA GLY A 37 -16.93 12.49 11.22
C GLY A 37 -17.36 11.71 12.46
N ILE A 38 -16.93 10.45 12.59
CA ILE A 38 -17.17 9.63 13.79
C ILE A 38 -16.38 10.19 14.98
N ASP A 39 -15.10 10.52 14.79
CA ASP A 39 -14.22 11.03 15.85
C ASP A 39 -14.68 12.41 16.36
N ASN A 40 -15.22 13.24 15.47
CA ASN A 40 -15.80 14.54 15.81
C ASN A 40 -17.23 14.43 16.39
N GLY A 41 -17.87 13.27 16.30
CA GLY A 41 -19.23 13.03 16.78
C GLY A 41 -20.32 13.64 15.90
N ASP A 42 -20.04 13.87 14.61
CA ASP A 42 -20.98 14.45 13.64
C ASP A 42 -22.06 13.44 13.23
N PHE A 43 -21.70 12.16 13.13
CA PHE A 43 -22.57 11.03 12.83
C PHE A 43 -21.98 9.72 13.38
N THR A 44 -22.78 8.66 13.42
CA THR A 44 -22.34 7.34 13.86
C THR A 44 -21.82 6.48 12.71
N GLN A 45 -21.14 5.38 13.03
CA GLN A 45 -20.77 4.37 12.05
C GLN A 45 -22.01 3.84 11.31
N ASP A 46 -23.09 3.53 12.03
CA ASP A 46 -24.33 3.04 11.41
C ASP A 46 -24.93 4.06 10.43
N ASP A 47 -24.87 5.36 10.76
CA ASP A 47 -25.33 6.42 9.85
C ASP A 47 -24.51 6.43 8.54
N ALA A 48 -23.18 6.27 8.63
CA ALA A 48 -22.31 6.23 7.46
C ALA A 48 -22.52 4.98 6.60
N PHE A 49 -22.63 3.79 7.22
CA PHE A 49 -22.89 2.53 6.51
C PHE A 49 -24.29 2.45 5.92
N HIS A 50 -25.23 3.25 6.43
CA HIS A 50 -26.60 3.35 5.91
C HIS A 50 -26.82 4.60 5.03
N ASP A 51 -25.75 5.21 4.51
CA ASP A 51 -25.83 6.31 3.55
C ASP A 51 -25.75 5.80 2.11
N LEU A 52 -26.83 6.00 1.35
CA LEU A 52 -26.93 5.53 -0.03
C LEU A 52 -25.85 6.14 -0.95
N ASP A 53 -25.54 7.43 -0.82
CA ASP A 53 -24.58 8.08 -1.71
C ASP A 53 -23.15 7.63 -1.41
N ILE A 54 -22.80 7.41 -0.14
CA ILE A 54 -21.53 6.77 0.27
C ILE A 54 -21.42 5.38 -0.34
N ALA A 55 -22.43 4.52 -0.13
CA ALA A 55 -22.41 3.16 -0.65
C ALA A 55 -22.30 3.14 -2.18
N LEU A 56 -22.98 4.05 -2.86
CA LEU A 56 -22.90 4.22 -4.31
C LEU A 56 -21.48 4.61 -4.75
N TRP A 57 -20.84 5.60 -4.12
CA TRP A 57 -19.47 6.00 -4.49
C TRP A 57 -18.43 4.91 -4.20
N ILE A 58 -18.53 4.22 -3.06
CA ILE A 58 -17.66 3.10 -2.72
C ILE A 58 -17.82 1.99 -3.78
N ALA A 59 -19.05 1.60 -4.09
CA ALA A 59 -19.30 0.57 -5.10
C ALA A 59 -18.86 0.98 -6.51
N TYR A 60 -18.98 2.27 -6.85
CA TYR A 60 -18.47 2.80 -8.11
C TYR A 60 -16.96 2.62 -8.22
N ALA A 61 -16.21 3.09 -7.24
CA ALA A 61 -14.75 3.00 -7.26
C ALA A 61 -14.29 1.53 -7.23
N ASN A 62 -14.88 0.71 -6.35
CA ASN A 62 -14.55 -0.71 -6.24
C ASN A 62 -14.80 -1.48 -7.54
N ASN A 63 -15.96 -1.30 -8.18
CA ASN A 63 -16.29 -2.03 -9.42
C ASN A 63 -15.46 -1.57 -10.62
N ASN A 64 -14.79 -0.41 -10.57
CA ASN A 64 -13.88 0.06 -11.62
C ASN A 64 -12.41 -0.35 -11.38
N ILE A 65 -12.07 -0.90 -10.20
CA ILE A 65 -10.72 -1.42 -9.92
C ILE A 65 -10.55 -2.85 -10.48
N ASP A 66 -11.65 -3.55 -10.79
CA ASP A 66 -11.64 -4.90 -11.35
C ASP A 66 -10.94 -5.97 -10.46
N ASP A 67 -11.00 -5.82 -9.13
CA ASP A 67 -10.43 -6.77 -8.17
C ASP A 67 -11.51 -7.54 -7.37
N TYR A 68 -11.25 -8.82 -7.07
CA TYR A 68 -12.21 -9.71 -6.41
C TYR A 68 -12.64 -9.21 -5.03
N LEU A 69 -11.70 -8.74 -4.21
CA LEU A 69 -12.00 -8.23 -2.86
C LEU A 69 -12.82 -6.93 -2.93
N ARG A 70 -12.62 -6.14 -3.99
CA ARG A 70 -13.40 -4.92 -4.23
C ARG A 70 -14.86 -5.23 -4.53
N TYR A 71 -15.15 -6.30 -5.28
CA TYR A 71 -16.52 -6.75 -5.50
C TYR A 71 -17.21 -7.21 -4.21
N ILE A 72 -16.49 -7.88 -3.30
CA ILE A 72 -17.01 -8.22 -1.96
C ILE A 72 -17.38 -6.95 -1.20
N ASN A 73 -16.45 -5.99 -1.18
CA ASN A 73 -16.63 -4.71 -0.49
C ASN A 73 -17.85 -3.96 -1.05
N SER A 74 -18.01 -3.89 -2.37
CA SER A 74 -19.22 -3.33 -3.01
C SER A 74 -20.52 -3.99 -2.53
N VAL A 75 -20.57 -5.32 -2.47
CA VAL A 75 -21.77 -6.04 -1.98
C VAL A 75 -22.04 -5.74 -0.51
N GLN A 76 -21.00 -5.67 0.33
CA GLN A 76 -21.14 -5.35 1.75
C GLN A 76 -21.75 -3.95 1.96
N TRP A 77 -21.28 -2.94 1.24
CA TRP A 77 -21.84 -1.59 1.33
C TRP A 77 -23.25 -1.50 0.75
N LEU A 78 -23.46 -2.04 -0.44
CA LEU A 78 -24.76 -1.91 -1.14
C LEU A 78 -25.87 -2.68 -0.41
N SER A 79 -25.58 -3.85 0.17
CA SER A 79 -26.56 -4.60 0.95
C SER A 79 -26.99 -3.89 2.24
N GLY A 80 -26.14 -3.04 2.81
CA GLY A 80 -26.46 -2.20 3.98
C GLY A 80 -27.48 -1.08 3.70
N VAL A 81 -27.73 -0.77 2.43
CA VAL A 81 -28.64 0.30 1.97
C VAL A 81 -29.71 -0.21 0.99
N GLU A 82 -29.96 -1.52 0.95
CA GLU A 82 -30.92 -2.13 0.01
C GLU A 82 -32.34 -1.57 0.19
N ASP A 83 -32.75 -1.26 1.42
CA ASP A 83 -34.04 -0.64 1.73
C ASP A 83 -34.18 0.79 1.19
N LEU A 84 -33.07 1.45 0.88
CA LEU A 84 -33.02 2.78 0.25
C LEU A 84 -32.94 2.71 -1.29
N ALA A 85 -32.81 1.52 -1.89
CA ALA A 85 -32.54 1.34 -3.31
C ALA A 85 -33.73 1.57 -4.24
N ALA A 86 -34.96 1.65 -3.71
CA ALA A 86 -36.17 1.77 -4.52
C ALA A 86 -36.11 2.98 -5.46
N GLY A 87 -36.29 2.74 -6.77
CA GLY A 87 -36.16 3.76 -7.81
C GLY A 87 -34.73 4.22 -8.13
N CYS A 88 -33.68 3.53 -7.65
CA CYS A 88 -32.28 3.84 -7.93
C CYS A 88 -31.65 2.76 -8.83
N GLY A 89 -31.76 2.90 -10.15
CA GLY A 89 -31.17 2.01 -11.14
C GLY A 89 -29.66 1.90 -11.03
N THR A 90 -28.97 2.96 -10.57
CA THR A 90 -27.52 2.94 -10.31
C THR A 90 -27.16 1.93 -9.21
N TRP A 91 -27.94 1.87 -8.12
CA TRP A 91 -27.75 0.88 -7.05
C TRP A 91 -27.93 -0.54 -7.60
N TYR A 92 -29.05 -0.79 -8.28
CA TYR A 92 -29.36 -2.13 -8.81
C TYR A 92 -28.31 -2.61 -9.80
N TYR A 93 -27.85 -1.74 -10.69
CA TYR A 93 -26.79 -2.04 -11.64
C TYR A 93 -25.49 -2.39 -10.94
N ARG A 94 -24.99 -1.53 -10.03
CA ARG A 94 -23.72 -1.76 -9.34
C ARG A 94 -23.77 -3.04 -8.50
N TYR A 95 -24.91 -3.29 -7.83
CA TYR A 95 -25.10 -4.50 -7.04
C TYR A 95 -25.15 -5.76 -7.90
N ALA A 96 -25.88 -5.73 -9.02
CA ALA A 96 -25.95 -6.83 -9.97
C ALA A 96 -24.57 -7.16 -10.58
N VAL A 97 -23.79 -6.13 -10.95
CA VAL A 97 -22.42 -6.31 -11.43
C VAL A 97 -21.56 -6.99 -10.36
N SER A 98 -21.54 -6.48 -9.13
CA SER A 98 -20.72 -7.08 -8.08
C SER A 98 -21.14 -8.53 -7.78
N LEU A 99 -22.43 -8.82 -7.74
CA LEU A 99 -22.93 -10.20 -7.57
C LEU A 99 -22.50 -11.12 -8.71
N MET A 100 -22.50 -10.63 -9.96
CA MET A 100 -22.05 -11.40 -11.12
C MET A 100 -20.57 -11.75 -11.03
N TYR A 101 -19.70 -10.79 -10.70
CA TYR A 101 -18.27 -11.01 -10.51
C TYR A 101 -17.96 -11.91 -9.29
N LEU A 102 -18.89 -12.01 -8.34
CA LEU A 102 -18.82 -12.98 -7.24
C LEU A 102 -19.44 -14.35 -7.60
N GLY A 103 -19.79 -14.59 -8.86
CA GLY A 103 -20.36 -15.85 -9.34
C GLY A 103 -21.81 -16.11 -8.93
N ARG A 104 -22.49 -15.13 -8.34
CA ARG A 104 -23.88 -15.23 -7.85
C ARG A 104 -24.87 -14.86 -8.97
N ILE A 105 -24.78 -15.58 -10.10
CA ILE A 105 -25.46 -15.25 -11.37
C ILE A 105 -26.98 -15.16 -11.24
N ASP A 106 -27.60 -16.08 -10.50
CA ASP A 106 -29.05 -16.08 -10.29
C ASP A 106 -29.55 -14.86 -9.52
N GLU A 107 -28.75 -14.34 -8.57
CA GLU A 107 -29.09 -13.15 -7.81
C GLU A 107 -28.80 -11.88 -8.60
N ALA A 108 -27.65 -11.81 -9.28
CA ALA A 108 -27.33 -10.73 -10.20
C ALA A 108 -28.45 -10.50 -11.21
N TRP A 109 -29.00 -11.59 -11.79
CA TRP A 109 -30.11 -11.53 -12.73
C TRP A 109 -31.39 -10.95 -12.11
N LYS A 110 -31.76 -11.38 -10.90
CA LYS A 110 -32.94 -10.84 -10.20
C LYS A 110 -32.83 -9.33 -9.96
N TYR A 111 -31.66 -8.87 -9.51
CA TYR A 111 -31.42 -7.44 -9.28
C TYR A 111 -31.32 -6.64 -10.58
N ALA A 112 -30.76 -7.21 -11.65
CA ALA A 112 -30.74 -6.58 -12.97
C ALA A 112 -32.17 -6.40 -13.54
N GLU A 113 -33.01 -7.43 -13.46
CA GLU A 113 -34.42 -7.33 -13.86
C GLU A 113 -35.21 -6.33 -13.01
N GLU A 114 -34.94 -6.28 -11.71
CA GLU A 114 -35.57 -5.29 -10.85
C GLU A 114 -35.08 -3.87 -11.17
N GLY A 115 -33.78 -3.69 -11.39
CA GLY A 115 -33.19 -2.39 -11.72
C GLY A 115 -33.84 -1.72 -12.92
N VAL A 116 -34.02 -2.46 -14.02
CA VAL A 116 -34.66 -1.91 -15.24
C VAL A 116 -36.16 -1.68 -15.08
N ARG A 117 -36.81 -2.33 -14.10
CA ARG A 117 -38.21 -2.07 -13.75
C ARG A 117 -38.35 -0.81 -12.87
N GLN A 118 -37.41 -0.61 -11.96
CA GLN A 118 -37.40 0.53 -11.02
C GLN A 118 -36.99 1.84 -11.70
N GLU A 119 -35.99 1.80 -12.57
CA GLU A 119 -35.53 2.96 -13.34
C GLU A 119 -35.23 2.58 -14.80
N PRO A 120 -36.27 2.45 -15.66
CA PRO A 120 -36.11 2.00 -17.05
C PRO A 120 -35.29 2.93 -17.95
N ASP A 121 -35.05 4.16 -17.51
CA ASP A 121 -34.28 5.17 -18.25
C ASP A 121 -32.79 5.19 -17.83
N TYR A 122 -32.39 4.37 -16.85
CA TYR A 122 -30.97 4.16 -16.51
C TYR A 122 -30.35 3.11 -17.46
N PRO A 123 -29.48 3.51 -18.40
CA PRO A 123 -29.07 2.64 -19.50
C PRO A 123 -28.28 1.42 -19.03
N TRP A 124 -27.37 1.58 -18.07
CA TRP A 124 -26.44 0.53 -17.68
C TRP A 124 -27.12 -0.69 -17.03
N GLY A 125 -28.33 -0.51 -16.47
CA GLY A 125 -29.17 -1.63 -16.03
C GLY A 125 -29.55 -2.58 -17.18
N TRP A 126 -29.78 -2.04 -18.38
CA TRP A 126 -30.05 -2.84 -19.58
C TRP A 126 -28.80 -3.58 -20.09
N LEU A 127 -27.61 -3.00 -19.91
CA LEU A 127 -26.35 -3.62 -20.32
C LEU A 127 -26.11 -4.93 -19.54
N ILE A 128 -26.14 -4.87 -18.21
CA ILE A 128 -25.97 -6.06 -17.36
C ILE A 128 -27.09 -7.08 -17.58
N LEU A 129 -28.34 -6.62 -17.75
CA LEU A 129 -29.47 -7.51 -18.00
C LEU A 129 -29.31 -8.27 -19.34
N SER A 130 -28.78 -7.61 -20.37
CA SER A 130 -28.56 -8.27 -21.66
C SER A 130 -27.55 -9.42 -21.56
N ALA A 131 -26.44 -9.22 -20.81
CA ALA A 131 -25.45 -10.26 -20.52
C ALA A 131 -26.10 -11.49 -19.86
N LEU A 132 -26.84 -11.23 -18.78
CA LEU A 132 -27.41 -12.26 -17.93
C LEU A 132 -28.53 -13.03 -18.65
N ARG A 133 -29.36 -12.35 -19.46
CA ARG A 133 -30.36 -13.02 -20.32
C ARG A 133 -29.72 -13.91 -21.36
N ALA A 134 -28.68 -13.43 -22.04
CA ALA A 134 -27.95 -14.20 -23.03
C ALA A 134 -27.33 -15.46 -22.41
N HIS A 135 -26.69 -15.33 -21.25
CA HIS A 135 -26.13 -16.46 -20.50
C HIS A 135 -27.19 -17.51 -20.12
N ARG A 136 -28.39 -17.07 -19.74
CA ARG A 136 -29.53 -17.94 -19.41
C ARG A 136 -30.23 -18.55 -20.64
N GLY A 137 -29.74 -18.28 -21.84
CA GLY A 137 -30.30 -18.79 -23.10
C GLY A 137 -31.45 -17.95 -23.68
N ASP A 138 -31.80 -16.82 -23.07
CA ASP A 138 -32.79 -15.87 -23.59
C ASP A 138 -32.11 -14.86 -24.54
N LYS A 139 -31.72 -15.35 -25.72
CA LYS A 139 -31.05 -14.53 -26.74
C LYS A 139 -31.94 -13.39 -27.25
N GLU A 140 -33.24 -13.64 -27.42
CA GLU A 140 -34.17 -12.63 -27.91
C GLU A 140 -34.35 -11.50 -26.91
N GLY A 141 -34.63 -11.83 -25.63
CA GLY A 141 -34.77 -10.83 -24.57
C GLY A 141 -33.47 -10.11 -24.24
N ALA A 142 -32.31 -10.72 -24.50
CA ALA A 142 -31.01 -10.06 -24.40
C ALA A 142 -30.82 -9.00 -25.49
N LEU A 143 -31.13 -9.31 -26.75
CA LEU A 143 -31.05 -8.34 -27.85
C LEU A 143 -32.05 -7.18 -27.68
N GLN A 144 -33.26 -7.45 -27.18
CA GLN A 144 -34.21 -6.40 -26.82
C GLN A 144 -33.67 -5.45 -25.73
N ALA A 145 -32.97 -5.98 -24.73
CA ALA A 145 -32.33 -5.16 -23.72
C ALA A 145 -31.21 -4.29 -24.32
N VAL A 146 -30.41 -4.83 -25.25
CA VAL A 146 -29.40 -4.05 -25.99
C VAL A 146 -30.05 -2.95 -26.84
N GLU A 147 -31.13 -3.25 -27.56
CA GLU A 147 -31.88 -2.26 -28.34
C GLU A 147 -32.37 -1.12 -27.45
N ARG A 148 -32.95 -1.45 -26.28
CA ARG A 148 -33.39 -0.45 -25.31
C ARG A 148 -32.24 0.42 -24.79
N GLY A 149 -31.08 -0.18 -24.52
CA GLY A 149 -29.87 0.55 -24.16
C GLY A 149 -29.41 1.54 -25.23
N LEU A 150 -29.40 1.10 -26.50
CA LEU A 150 -29.04 1.94 -27.65
C LEU A 150 -30.05 3.05 -27.94
N GLU A 151 -31.32 2.88 -27.57
CA GLU A 151 -32.30 3.98 -27.62
C GLU A 151 -31.95 5.10 -26.63
N LEU A 152 -31.47 4.73 -25.43
CA LEU A 152 -31.09 5.67 -24.38
C LEU A 152 -29.72 6.31 -24.65
N VAL A 153 -28.76 5.55 -25.16
CA VAL A 153 -27.40 6.00 -25.49
C VAL A 153 -27.04 5.58 -26.93
N PRO A 154 -27.47 6.36 -27.96
CA PRO A 154 -27.24 6.01 -29.35
C PRO A 154 -25.75 5.93 -29.71
N GLY A 155 -25.34 4.78 -30.27
CA GLY A 155 -23.97 4.57 -30.76
C GLY A 155 -22.95 4.19 -29.67
N ASP A 156 -23.41 3.90 -28.46
CA ASP A 156 -22.57 3.46 -27.36
C ASP A 156 -21.78 2.18 -27.69
N TYR A 157 -20.48 2.18 -27.39
CA TYR A 157 -19.56 1.11 -27.74
C TYR A 157 -19.94 -0.22 -27.07
N GLU A 158 -20.22 -0.19 -25.77
CA GLU A 158 -20.51 -1.38 -24.97
C GLU A 158 -21.74 -2.10 -25.50
N PHE A 159 -22.83 -1.37 -25.77
CA PHE A 159 -24.03 -1.98 -26.34
C PHE A 159 -23.82 -2.53 -27.76
N LEU A 160 -23.06 -1.82 -28.61
CA LEU A 160 -22.77 -2.27 -29.96
C LEU A 160 -21.92 -3.55 -29.95
N GLN A 161 -20.96 -3.63 -29.04
CA GLN A 161 -20.08 -4.77 -28.87
C GLN A 161 -20.84 -5.95 -28.27
N ARG A 162 -21.61 -5.72 -27.20
CA ARG A 162 -22.50 -6.70 -26.55
C ARG A 162 -23.47 -7.36 -27.53
N ARG A 163 -24.05 -6.60 -28.45
CA ARG A 163 -24.90 -7.16 -29.52
C ARG A 163 -24.16 -8.21 -30.35
N LYS A 164 -22.94 -7.90 -30.82
CA LYS A 164 -22.14 -8.82 -31.65
C LYS A 164 -21.83 -10.10 -30.89
N GLU A 165 -21.53 -10.00 -29.60
CA GLU A 165 -21.17 -11.14 -28.77
C GLU A 165 -22.37 -12.06 -28.52
N ILE A 166 -23.53 -11.49 -28.22
CA ILE A 166 -24.79 -12.22 -28.08
C ILE A 166 -25.15 -12.91 -29.41
N GLU A 167 -24.96 -12.22 -30.54
CA GLU A 167 -25.17 -12.77 -31.88
C GLU A 167 -24.23 -13.94 -32.17
N ALA A 168 -22.95 -13.82 -31.79
CA ALA A 168 -21.93 -14.87 -31.90
C ALA A 168 -22.12 -16.02 -30.90
N GLY A 169 -22.88 -15.80 -29.82
CA GLY A 169 -23.12 -16.80 -28.78
C GLY A 169 -21.93 -16.97 -27.83
N TYR A 170 -21.19 -15.90 -27.55
CA TYR A 170 -20.10 -15.95 -26.58
C TYR A 170 -20.62 -16.15 -25.15
N PRO A 171 -19.86 -16.86 -24.29
CA PRO A 171 -20.22 -17.05 -22.89
C PRO A 171 -20.06 -15.73 -22.11
N LEU A 172 -20.66 -15.69 -20.91
CA LEU A 172 -20.75 -14.48 -20.09
C LEU A 172 -19.39 -13.91 -19.71
N ASP A 173 -18.47 -14.77 -19.28
CA ASP A 173 -17.10 -14.38 -18.95
C ASP A 173 -16.38 -13.73 -20.14
N VAL A 174 -16.55 -14.26 -21.35
CA VAL A 174 -16.01 -13.63 -22.57
C VAL A 174 -16.66 -12.27 -22.85
N MET A 175 -17.98 -12.13 -22.66
CA MET A 175 -18.68 -10.85 -22.85
C MET A 175 -18.26 -9.75 -21.85
N GLU A 176 -17.78 -10.13 -20.67
CA GLU A 176 -17.34 -9.20 -19.62
C GLU A 176 -15.82 -8.93 -19.67
N ASN A 177 -15.09 -9.59 -20.56
CA ASN A 177 -13.66 -9.38 -20.77
C ASN A 177 -13.37 -8.19 -21.70
N HIS A 178 -13.95 -7.03 -21.36
CA HIS A 178 -13.85 -5.79 -22.13
C HIS A 178 -13.65 -4.57 -21.22
N TYR A 179 -13.10 -3.50 -21.80
CA TYR A 179 -13.08 -2.17 -21.18
C TYR A 179 -14.11 -1.24 -21.84
N ILE A 180 -14.65 -0.31 -21.04
CA ILE A 180 -15.66 0.65 -21.48
C ILE A 180 -15.10 1.62 -22.54
N SER A 181 -13.81 1.97 -22.47
CA SER A 181 -13.15 2.79 -23.50
C SER A 181 -12.81 1.92 -24.71
N PRO A 182 -13.25 2.30 -25.93
CA PRO A 182 -12.92 1.56 -27.15
C PRO A 182 -11.41 1.44 -27.39
N GLU A 183 -10.65 2.49 -27.06
CA GLU A 183 -9.20 2.51 -27.21
C GLU A 183 -8.53 1.56 -26.21
N ALA A 184 -8.93 1.63 -24.94
CA ALA A 184 -8.40 0.74 -23.90
C ALA A 184 -8.76 -0.72 -24.19
N ASP A 185 -9.99 -0.98 -24.66
CA ASP A 185 -10.44 -2.32 -25.03
C ASP A 185 -9.64 -2.85 -26.24
N ALA A 186 -9.44 -2.03 -27.27
CA ALA A 186 -8.60 -2.43 -28.41
C ALA A 186 -7.17 -2.79 -27.97
N MET A 187 -6.59 -2.06 -27.02
CA MET A 187 -5.28 -2.38 -26.43
C MET A 187 -5.31 -3.68 -25.63
N LEU A 188 -6.37 -3.92 -24.85
CA LEU A 188 -6.58 -5.16 -24.10
C LEU A 188 -6.67 -6.37 -25.05
N GLN A 189 -7.43 -6.25 -26.14
CA GLN A 189 -7.65 -7.33 -27.10
C GLN A 189 -6.45 -7.58 -28.05
N ASP A 190 -5.48 -6.66 -28.13
CA ASP A 190 -4.27 -6.84 -28.95
C ASP A 190 -3.27 -7.77 -28.27
N ALA A 191 -3.36 -9.07 -28.59
CA ALA A 191 -2.50 -10.11 -28.06
C ALA A 191 -1.01 -9.95 -28.40
N GLU A 192 -0.63 -9.09 -29.36
CA GLU A 192 0.77 -8.82 -29.70
C GLU A 192 1.36 -7.66 -28.87
N ASN A 193 0.54 -6.90 -28.15
CA ASN A 193 0.97 -5.75 -27.37
C ASN A 193 1.51 -6.14 -25.98
N ALA A 194 2.78 -6.53 -25.88
CA ALA A 194 3.39 -6.96 -24.62
C ALA A 194 3.27 -5.97 -23.45
N ASP A 195 3.09 -4.66 -23.71
CA ASP A 195 2.94 -3.64 -22.67
C ASP A 195 1.63 -3.78 -21.87
N MET A 196 0.69 -4.62 -22.34
CA MET A 196 -0.62 -4.87 -21.73
C MET A 196 -0.71 -6.26 -21.08
N ASP A 197 0.39 -6.99 -20.94
CA ASP A 197 0.38 -8.35 -20.40
C ASP A 197 -0.13 -8.41 -18.95
N ASP A 198 0.28 -7.46 -18.11
CA ASP A 198 -0.13 -7.38 -16.72
C ASP A 198 -1.61 -6.98 -16.59
N GLU A 199 -2.06 -6.00 -17.36
CA GLU A 199 -3.46 -5.56 -17.41
C GLU A 199 -4.39 -6.67 -17.94
N ARG A 200 -3.98 -7.38 -19.01
CA ARG A 200 -4.72 -8.55 -19.50
C ARG A 200 -4.80 -9.63 -18.46
N ARG A 201 -3.70 -9.90 -17.75
CA ARG A 201 -3.67 -10.88 -16.67
C ARG A 201 -4.63 -10.47 -15.55
N ALA A 202 -4.59 -9.22 -15.10
CA ALA A 202 -5.48 -8.70 -14.07
C ALA A 202 -6.96 -8.81 -14.47
N LYS A 203 -7.31 -8.39 -15.70
CA LYS A 203 -8.68 -8.50 -16.21
C LYS A 203 -9.15 -9.95 -16.32
N ALA A 204 -8.29 -10.84 -16.84
CA ALA A 204 -8.60 -12.26 -16.94
C ALA A 204 -8.82 -12.90 -15.55
N LEU A 205 -8.04 -12.52 -14.54
CA LEU A 205 -8.24 -12.98 -13.16
C LEU A 205 -9.58 -12.47 -12.61
N SER A 206 -9.93 -11.20 -12.83
CA SER A 206 -11.22 -10.63 -12.42
C SER A 206 -12.42 -11.38 -13.01
N VAL A 207 -12.38 -11.64 -14.32
CA VAL A 207 -13.45 -12.33 -15.05
C VAL A 207 -13.52 -13.83 -14.70
N SER A 208 -12.41 -14.43 -14.26
CA SER A 208 -12.33 -15.86 -13.91
C SER A 208 -13.31 -16.28 -12.80
N THR A 209 -13.78 -15.33 -11.99
CA THR A 209 -14.65 -15.56 -10.83
C THR A 209 -16.14 -15.52 -11.18
N ILE A 210 -16.51 -15.29 -12.45
CA ILE A 210 -17.91 -15.22 -12.90
C ILE A 210 -18.52 -16.62 -13.09
N LEU A 211 -17.87 -17.48 -13.90
CA LEU A 211 -18.43 -18.78 -14.30
C LEU A 211 -17.57 -19.96 -13.82
N CYS A 212 -18.17 -20.85 -13.04
CA CYS A 212 -17.52 -22.06 -12.55
C CYS A 212 -17.30 -23.12 -13.64
N ASP A 213 -16.08 -23.64 -13.74
CA ASP A 213 -15.81 -24.92 -14.40
C ASP A 213 -16.01 -26.06 -13.40
N GLU A 214 -17.24 -26.57 -13.33
CA GLU A 214 -17.63 -27.65 -12.42
C GLU A 214 -16.78 -28.91 -12.57
N GLN A 215 -16.32 -29.22 -13.80
CA GLN A 215 -15.52 -30.42 -14.04
C GLN A 215 -14.11 -30.27 -13.49
N ASN A 216 -13.49 -29.11 -13.68
CA ASN A 216 -12.16 -28.87 -13.14
C ASN A 216 -12.19 -28.67 -11.62
N LEU A 217 -13.23 -28.01 -11.08
CA LEU A 217 -13.42 -27.88 -9.65
C LEU A 217 -13.52 -29.24 -8.94
N GLU A 218 -14.27 -30.19 -9.50
CA GLU A 218 -14.37 -31.55 -8.96
C GLU A 218 -13.01 -32.26 -8.97
N ARG A 219 -12.21 -32.06 -10.03
CA ARG A 219 -10.85 -32.61 -10.09
C ARG A 219 -9.91 -31.95 -9.07
N ILE A 220 -10.05 -30.65 -8.83
CA ILE A 220 -9.32 -29.92 -7.78
C ILE A 220 -9.68 -30.48 -6.40
N LYS A 221 -10.97 -30.70 -6.12
CA LYS A 221 -11.44 -31.34 -4.88
C LYS A 221 -10.83 -32.73 -4.69
N GLN A 222 -10.73 -33.52 -5.76
CA GLN A 222 -10.07 -34.84 -5.73
C GLN A 222 -8.57 -34.76 -5.43
N VAL A 223 -7.87 -33.71 -5.89
CA VAL A 223 -6.45 -33.51 -5.59
C VAL A 223 -6.22 -33.04 -4.15
N LEU A 224 -7.06 -32.13 -3.67
CA LEU A 224 -6.95 -31.58 -2.31
C LEU A 224 -7.35 -32.60 -1.24
N GLU A 225 -8.29 -33.50 -1.56
CA GLU A 225 -8.88 -34.49 -0.65
C GLU A 225 -9.41 -33.83 0.64
N PRO A 226 -10.31 -32.83 0.54
CA PRO A 226 -10.77 -32.10 1.70
C PRO A 226 -11.69 -32.94 2.60
N VAL A 227 -11.54 -32.79 3.91
CA VAL A 227 -12.49 -33.33 4.90
C VAL A 227 -13.67 -32.39 5.14
N THR A 228 -13.49 -31.10 4.88
CA THR A 228 -14.55 -30.08 4.90
C THR A 228 -14.41 -29.18 3.69
N TRP A 229 -15.54 -28.70 3.18
CA TRP A 229 -15.60 -27.75 2.07
C TRP A 229 -16.71 -26.75 2.36
N ASN A 230 -16.38 -25.46 2.33
CA ASN A 230 -17.30 -24.36 2.58
C ASN A 230 -17.17 -23.32 1.46
N ASN A 231 -18.29 -23.04 0.82
CA ASN A 231 -18.47 -22.01 -0.20
C ASN A 231 -19.63 -21.04 0.15
N ASP A 232 -20.12 -21.07 1.39
CA ASP A 232 -21.19 -20.20 1.89
C ASP A 232 -20.67 -18.77 2.17
N THR A 233 -19.35 -18.57 2.13
CA THR A 233 -18.71 -17.25 2.24
C THR A 233 -18.28 -16.74 0.86
N PHE A 234 -17.80 -15.50 0.78
CA PHE A 234 -17.15 -15.00 -0.44
C PHE A 234 -15.82 -15.70 -0.76
N PHE A 235 -15.33 -16.57 0.10
CA PHE A 235 -14.13 -17.35 -0.09
C PHE A 235 -14.44 -18.84 -0.09
N CYS A 236 -13.68 -19.58 -0.89
CA CYS A 236 -13.66 -21.03 -0.81
C CYS A 236 -12.72 -21.46 0.31
N VAL A 237 -13.26 -22.12 1.33
CA VAL A 237 -12.47 -22.62 2.47
C VAL A 237 -12.60 -24.13 2.54
N CYS A 238 -11.48 -24.83 2.62
CA CYS A 238 -11.46 -26.27 2.82
C CYS A 238 -10.47 -26.67 3.90
N THR A 239 -10.72 -27.77 4.57
CA THR A 239 -9.74 -28.38 5.48
C THR A 239 -9.20 -29.65 4.85
N ILE A 240 -7.88 -29.80 4.80
CA ILE A 240 -7.22 -30.99 4.29
C ILE A 240 -6.45 -31.70 5.41
N PRO A 241 -6.39 -33.03 5.40
CA PRO A 241 -5.58 -33.78 6.36
C PRO A 241 -4.10 -33.70 5.97
N LEU A 242 -3.25 -33.37 6.94
CA LEU A 242 -1.80 -33.54 6.89
C LEU A 242 -1.38 -34.59 7.92
N ALA A 243 -0.13 -35.05 7.85
CA ALA A 243 0.38 -36.04 8.81
C ALA A 243 0.37 -35.52 10.27
N ALA A 244 0.60 -34.21 10.45
CA ALA A 244 0.73 -33.58 11.77
C ALA A 244 -0.55 -32.88 12.27
N CYS A 245 -1.41 -32.42 11.37
CA CYS A 245 -2.60 -31.63 11.71
C CYS A 245 -3.65 -31.67 10.59
N ASN A 246 -4.80 -31.04 10.83
CA ASN A 246 -5.73 -30.68 9.77
C ASN A 246 -5.48 -29.22 9.40
N LEU A 247 -5.08 -28.96 8.16
CA LEU A 247 -4.78 -27.62 7.67
C LEU A 247 -6.02 -26.99 7.06
N SER A 248 -6.39 -25.80 7.54
CA SER A 248 -7.37 -24.94 6.86
C SER A 248 -6.70 -24.22 5.71
N ILE A 249 -7.27 -24.35 4.51
CA ILE A 249 -6.88 -23.58 3.32
C ILE A 249 -8.01 -22.64 2.95
N ARG A 250 -7.71 -21.34 2.88
CA ARG A 250 -8.62 -20.32 2.35
C ARG A 250 -8.13 -19.89 0.97
N PHE A 251 -8.90 -20.22 -0.06
CA PHE A 251 -8.71 -19.59 -1.36
C PHE A 251 -9.41 -18.23 -1.32
N VAL A 252 -8.66 -17.16 -1.54
CA VAL A 252 -9.13 -15.75 -1.52
C VAL A 252 -9.89 -15.44 -2.82
N MET A 253 -10.85 -16.30 -3.15
CA MET A 253 -11.72 -16.28 -4.32
C MET A 253 -12.91 -17.25 -4.10
N ASN A 254 -13.95 -17.15 -4.93
CA ASN A 254 -15.04 -18.13 -4.96
C ASN A 254 -14.63 -19.43 -5.70
N GLU A 255 -15.54 -20.41 -5.73
CA GLU A 255 -15.35 -21.65 -6.49
C GLU A 255 -15.13 -21.42 -7.98
N ALA A 256 -15.72 -20.37 -8.57
CA ALA A 256 -15.51 -20.06 -9.97
C ALA A 256 -14.06 -19.68 -10.28
N GLY A 257 -13.45 -18.80 -9.48
CA GLY A 257 -12.03 -18.46 -9.60
C GLY A 257 -11.13 -19.68 -9.40
N LEU A 258 -11.37 -20.43 -8.32
CA LEU A 258 -10.60 -21.65 -8.03
C LEU A 258 -10.71 -22.68 -9.15
N SER A 259 -11.88 -22.81 -9.78
CA SER A 259 -12.10 -23.76 -10.87
C SER A 259 -11.23 -23.49 -12.11
N LYS A 260 -10.61 -22.31 -12.23
CA LYS A 260 -9.69 -21.97 -13.34
C LYS A 260 -8.23 -22.33 -13.06
N PHE A 261 -7.91 -22.81 -11.86
CA PHE A 261 -6.54 -23.17 -11.52
C PHE A 261 -6.09 -24.39 -12.33
N ASP A 262 -4.83 -24.37 -12.76
CA ASP A 262 -4.20 -25.54 -13.33
C ASP A 262 -4.10 -26.63 -12.26
N ILE A 263 -4.66 -27.80 -12.57
CA ILE A 263 -4.68 -28.95 -11.67
C ILE A 263 -3.27 -29.42 -11.31
N ALA A 264 -2.30 -29.29 -12.22
CA ALA A 264 -0.93 -29.67 -11.92
C ALA A 264 -0.31 -28.73 -10.89
N TRP A 265 -0.61 -27.43 -10.96
CA TRP A 265 -0.21 -26.47 -9.94
C TRP A 265 -0.81 -26.80 -8.56
N VAL A 266 -2.12 -27.08 -8.48
CA VAL A 266 -2.79 -27.46 -7.22
C VAL A 266 -2.19 -28.74 -6.63
N ALA A 267 -1.89 -29.73 -7.48
CA ALA A 267 -1.24 -30.96 -7.06
C ALA A 267 0.17 -30.72 -6.53
N ARG A 268 0.95 -29.84 -7.16
CA ARG A 268 2.25 -29.43 -6.61
C ARG A 268 2.09 -28.78 -5.25
N LEU A 269 1.17 -27.83 -5.09
CA LEU A 269 0.93 -27.15 -3.81
C LEU A 269 0.66 -28.18 -2.72
N ARG A 270 -0.35 -29.04 -2.94
CA ARG A 270 -0.75 -30.10 -2.00
C ARG A 270 0.43 -30.99 -1.58
N ASN A 271 1.27 -31.38 -2.53
CA ASN A 271 2.40 -32.28 -2.28
C ASN A 271 3.60 -31.59 -1.62
N SER A 272 3.69 -30.26 -1.70
CA SER A 272 4.83 -29.48 -1.21
C SER A 272 4.59 -28.82 0.16
N ILE A 273 3.36 -28.83 0.70
CA ILE A 273 3.01 -28.13 1.96
C ILE A 273 4.02 -28.38 3.09
N ASP A 274 4.33 -29.64 3.41
CA ASP A 274 5.26 -29.96 4.51
C ASP A 274 6.66 -29.38 4.28
N THR A 275 7.10 -29.34 3.01
CA THR A 275 8.40 -28.75 2.64
C THR A 275 8.37 -27.23 2.78
N LEU A 276 7.30 -26.59 2.30
CA LEU A 276 7.12 -25.13 2.37
C LEU A 276 6.99 -24.62 3.80
N VAL A 277 6.28 -25.38 4.66
CA VAL A 277 6.21 -25.10 6.09
C VAL A 277 7.61 -25.16 6.72
N GLY A 278 8.42 -26.16 6.38
CA GLY A 278 9.79 -26.26 6.86
C GLY A 278 10.70 -25.12 6.36
N GLU A 279 10.51 -24.66 5.13
CA GLU A 279 11.20 -23.49 4.57
C GLU A 279 10.79 -22.20 5.28
N ALA A 280 9.49 -22.00 5.52
CA ALA A 280 8.97 -20.86 6.27
C ALA A 280 9.53 -20.82 7.70
N CYS A 281 9.54 -21.95 8.42
CA CYS A 281 10.13 -21.99 9.76
C CYS A 281 11.63 -21.67 9.77
N ARG A 282 12.41 -22.19 8.81
CA ARG A 282 13.85 -21.83 8.69
C ARG A 282 14.04 -20.35 8.43
N TRP A 283 13.23 -19.77 7.54
CA TRP A 283 13.28 -18.35 7.25
C TRP A 283 12.97 -17.50 8.48
N ILE A 284 11.96 -17.89 9.27
CA ILE A 284 11.60 -17.20 10.53
C ILE A 284 12.74 -17.29 11.55
N ASP A 285 13.33 -18.46 11.75
CA ASP A 285 14.45 -18.67 12.67
C ASP A 285 15.63 -17.75 12.30
N GLU A 286 16.04 -17.77 11.03
CA GLU A 286 17.14 -16.96 10.51
C GLU A 286 16.86 -15.45 10.62
N LYS A 287 15.65 -15.00 10.23
CA LYS A 287 15.30 -13.58 10.19
C LYS A 287 14.96 -12.98 11.54
N SER A 288 14.42 -13.77 12.46
CA SER A 288 14.26 -13.37 13.86
C SER A 288 15.57 -13.42 14.65
N ARG A 289 16.70 -13.79 14.03
CA ARG A 289 18.00 -14.00 14.71
C ARG A 289 17.89 -15.00 15.86
N HIS A 290 17.05 -16.03 15.70
CA HIS A 290 16.74 -17.06 16.69
C HIS A 290 16.03 -16.54 17.95
N GLU A 291 15.40 -15.36 17.89
CA GLU A 291 14.56 -14.85 18.99
C GLU A 291 13.19 -15.55 19.05
N ILE A 292 12.70 -16.05 17.90
CA ILE A 292 11.49 -16.86 17.84
C ILE A 292 11.90 -18.33 17.83
N ASP A 293 11.55 -19.06 18.89
CA ASP A 293 11.68 -20.51 18.90
C ASP A 293 10.67 -21.11 17.92
N VAL A 294 11.18 -21.73 16.84
CA VAL A 294 10.34 -22.40 15.85
C VAL A 294 9.52 -23.56 16.42
N ALA A 295 9.91 -24.09 17.59
CA ALA A 295 9.12 -25.10 18.30
C ALA A 295 7.80 -24.54 18.88
N ASP A 296 7.71 -23.21 19.06
CA ASP A 296 6.51 -22.53 19.53
C ASP A 296 5.54 -22.16 18.39
N LEU A 297 5.93 -22.39 17.14
CA LEU A 297 5.11 -22.12 15.96
C LEU A 297 4.18 -23.30 15.66
N HIS A 298 2.88 -23.00 15.56
CA HIS A 298 1.86 -23.96 15.15
C HIS A 298 1.29 -23.54 13.81
N LEU A 299 1.31 -24.45 12.84
CA LEU A 299 0.70 -24.21 11.53
C LEU A 299 -0.81 -23.94 11.72
N HIS A 300 -1.26 -22.73 11.33
CA HIS A 300 -2.63 -22.28 11.55
C HIS A 300 -3.47 -22.40 10.27
N SER A 301 -3.03 -21.78 9.18
CA SER A 301 -3.76 -21.76 7.91
C SER A 301 -2.84 -21.49 6.72
N LEU A 302 -3.36 -21.72 5.52
CA LEU A 302 -2.73 -21.38 4.26
C LEU A 302 -3.73 -20.61 3.40
N ASP A 303 -3.36 -19.42 2.95
CA ASP A 303 -4.25 -18.56 2.19
C ASP A 303 -3.71 -18.37 0.77
N VAL A 304 -4.53 -18.68 -0.24
CA VAL A 304 -4.11 -18.69 -1.65
C VAL A 304 -4.86 -17.61 -2.41
N ASN A 305 -4.13 -16.68 -3.00
CA ASN A 305 -4.65 -15.58 -3.79
C ASN A 305 -4.95 -16.01 -5.23
N ILE A 306 -5.77 -15.20 -5.91
CA ILE A 306 -6.24 -15.48 -7.28
C ILE A 306 -5.11 -15.56 -8.31
N ASP A 307 -4.01 -14.83 -8.08
CA ASP A 307 -2.81 -14.87 -8.91
C ASP A 307 -1.88 -16.06 -8.61
N ARG A 308 -2.27 -16.91 -7.65
CA ARG A 308 -1.57 -18.08 -7.10
C ARG A 308 -0.42 -17.77 -6.16
N SER A 309 -0.19 -16.51 -5.79
CA SER A 309 0.61 -16.22 -4.59
C SER A 309 -0.13 -16.78 -3.37
N PHE A 310 0.60 -17.10 -2.30
CA PHE A 310 -0.04 -17.65 -1.09
C PHE A 310 0.77 -17.32 0.16
N GLU A 311 0.11 -17.33 1.31
CA GLU A 311 0.76 -17.18 2.62
C GLU A 311 0.56 -18.42 3.48
N ILE A 312 1.58 -18.74 4.27
CA ILE A 312 1.50 -19.73 5.35
C ILE A 312 1.47 -18.99 6.67
N CYS A 313 0.41 -19.20 7.44
CA CYS A 313 0.15 -18.51 8.70
C CYS A 313 0.45 -19.42 9.88
N PHE A 314 1.19 -18.91 10.86
CA PHE A 314 1.56 -19.59 12.09
C PHE A 314 0.98 -18.85 13.30
N SER A 315 0.39 -19.60 14.23
CA SER A 315 0.11 -19.10 15.57
C SER A 315 1.28 -19.42 16.51
N ARG A 316 1.36 -18.70 17.64
CA ARG A 316 2.42 -18.87 18.65
C ARG A 316 1.82 -19.22 20.00
N THR A 317 2.46 -20.13 20.73
CA THR A 317 2.04 -20.52 22.07
C THR A 317 1.89 -19.30 22.98
N GLY A 318 0.68 -19.06 23.52
CA GLY A 318 0.42 -17.98 24.47
C GLY A 318 0.23 -16.59 23.83
N ILE A 319 0.23 -16.49 22.50
CA ILE A 319 -0.10 -15.27 21.75
C ILE A 319 -1.52 -15.42 21.16
N PRO A 320 -2.37 -14.38 21.18
CA PRO A 320 -3.68 -14.44 20.55
C PRO A 320 -3.61 -14.71 19.05
N ASP A 321 -4.62 -15.40 18.51
CA ASP A 321 -4.75 -15.68 17.07
C ASP A 321 -4.93 -14.41 16.20
N SER A 322 -5.04 -13.21 16.80
CA SER A 322 -5.00 -11.94 16.06
C SER A 322 -3.60 -11.59 15.54
N ASP A 323 -2.55 -12.20 16.10
CA ASP A 323 -1.15 -11.84 15.84
C ASP A 323 -0.41 -13.00 15.17
N LEU A 324 -1.01 -13.53 14.09
CA LEU A 324 -0.41 -14.59 13.28
C LEU A 324 0.86 -14.11 12.59
N LEU A 325 1.86 -14.98 12.51
CA LEU A 325 3.06 -14.77 11.71
C LEU A 325 2.83 -15.35 10.32
N GLN A 326 2.98 -14.56 9.26
CA GLN A 326 2.65 -14.98 7.89
C GLN A 326 3.89 -14.93 7.00
N ILE A 327 4.11 -15.99 6.23
CA ILE A 327 5.18 -16.05 5.23
C ILE A 327 4.56 -16.12 3.83
N TYR A 328 4.82 -15.11 3.00
CA TYR A 328 4.34 -15.01 1.63
C TYR A 328 5.24 -15.78 0.67
N PHE A 329 4.61 -16.46 -0.27
CA PHE A 329 5.23 -17.23 -1.34
C PHE A 329 4.72 -16.75 -2.70
N THR A 330 5.60 -16.75 -3.67
CA THR A 330 5.26 -16.54 -5.08
C THR A 330 4.52 -17.75 -5.65
N PRO A 331 3.86 -17.63 -6.83
CA PRO A 331 3.24 -18.76 -7.52
C PRO A 331 4.17 -19.95 -7.82
N ASP A 332 5.48 -19.72 -7.82
CA ASP A 332 6.53 -20.72 -8.08
C ASP A 332 7.09 -21.34 -6.78
N PHE A 333 6.47 -21.04 -5.64
CA PHE A 333 6.77 -21.59 -4.32
C PHE A 333 8.08 -21.09 -3.73
N GLU A 334 8.48 -19.87 -4.08
CA GLU A 334 9.63 -19.18 -3.51
C GLU A 334 9.14 -18.15 -2.48
N ILE A 335 9.86 -17.97 -1.37
CA ILE A 335 9.52 -16.94 -0.37
C ILE A 335 9.64 -15.55 -1.02
N ASN A 336 8.57 -14.77 -0.95
CA ASN A 336 8.52 -13.42 -1.49
C ASN A 336 9.20 -12.43 -0.53
N ALA A 337 10.53 -12.32 -0.62
CA ALA A 337 11.30 -11.42 0.25
C ALA A 337 10.85 -9.95 0.19
N SER A 338 10.26 -9.50 -0.91
CA SER A 338 9.80 -8.12 -1.08
C SER A 338 8.53 -7.82 -0.27
N GLU A 339 7.59 -8.75 -0.20
CA GLU A 339 6.40 -8.62 0.67
C GLU A 339 6.72 -8.93 2.14
N GLN A 340 7.80 -9.67 2.38
CA GLN A 340 8.27 -10.05 3.72
C GLN A 340 9.07 -8.97 4.44
N CYS A 341 9.34 -7.86 3.77
CA CYS A 341 10.12 -6.75 4.29
C CYS A 341 9.57 -6.26 5.66
N ASN A 342 8.25 -6.36 5.88
CA ASN A 342 7.57 -5.93 7.10
C ASN A 342 7.68 -6.85 8.35
N TYR A 343 8.18 -8.09 8.25
CA TYR A 343 8.06 -9.05 9.38
C TYR A 343 9.18 -8.97 10.42
N PHE A 344 10.39 -8.57 10.02
CA PHE A 344 11.56 -8.56 10.90
C PHE A 344 12.44 -7.35 10.60
N PRO A 345 12.01 -6.13 10.99
CA PRO A 345 12.87 -4.97 10.86
C PRO A 345 14.14 -5.19 11.68
N GLU A 346 15.29 -4.70 11.21
CA GLU A 346 16.48 -4.72 12.04
C GLU A 346 16.25 -3.84 13.28
N ILE A 347 16.46 -4.42 14.46
CA ILE A 347 16.32 -3.74 15.74
C ILE A 347 17.58 -3.90 16.57
N TYR A 348 17.80 -2.94 17.46
CA TYR A 348 18.79 -3.10 18.52
C TYR A 348 18.32 -4.18 19.50
N SER A 349 19.27 -4.97 20.00
CA SER A 349 19.06 -5.72 21.24
C SER A 349 18.77 -4.75 22.39
N ARG A 350 18.19 -5.27 23.47
CA ARG A 350 17.81 -4.47 24.63
C ARG A 350 19.01 -3.75 25.26
N GLU A 351 20.16 -4.41 25.30
CA GLU A 351 21.40 -3.87 25.86
C GLU A 351 22.01 -2.79 24.95
N GLU A 352 21.96 -2.98 23.64
CA GLU A 352 22.39 -1.97 22.65
C GLU A 352 21.50 -0.73 22.71
N LEU A 353 20.17 -0.92 22.71
CA LEU A 353 19.21 0.17 22.83
C LEU A 353 19.46 0.96 24.13
N HIS A 354 19.67 0.26 25.25
CA HIS A 354 19.97 0.91 26.53
C HIS A 354 21.25 1.77 26.47
N ALA A 355 22.31 1.28 25.81
CA ALA A 355 23.56 2.03 25.64
C ALA A 355 23.35 3.32 24.81
N ILE A 356 22.48 3.26 23.80
CA ILE A 356 22.11 4.40 22.95
C ILE A 356 21.27 5.41 23.72
N GLU A 357 20.22 4.95 24.42
CA GLU A 357 19.37 5.82 25.22
C GLU A 357 20.17 6.53 26.33
N GLN A 358 21.06 5.80 27.00
CA GLN A 358 21.93 6.36 28.02
C GLN A 358 22.85 7.44 27.43
N HIS A 359 23.41 7.19 26.25
CA HIS A 359 24.24 8.15 25.53
C HIS A 359 23.48 9.43 25.17
N ILE A 360 22.30 9.29 24.54
CA ILE A 360 21.43 10.41 24.17
C ILE A 360 21.09 11.24 25.41
N ASN A 361 20.67 10.59 26.50
CA ASN A 361 20.30 11.26 27.75
C ASN A 361 21.47 12.03 28.39
N ASN A 362 22.68 11.46 28.36
CA ASN A 362 23.86 12.07 28.97
C ASN A 362 24.41 13.27 28.19
N HIS A 363 24.26 13.28 26.86
CA HIS A 363 24.94 14.23 25.99
C HIS A 363 24.02 15.20 25.24
N MET A 364 22.78 14.82 24.98
CA MET A 364 21.81 15.63 24.21
C MET A 364 20.64 16.11 25.08
N GLY A 365 20.19 15.27 26.01
CA GLY A 365 19.16 15.55 26.99
C GLY A 365 18.11 14.44 27.08
N TYR A 366 17.26 14.50 28.09
CA TYR A 366 16.16 13.56 28.26
C TYR A 366 15.10 13.77 27.20
N TYR A 367 14.79 12.71 26.45
CA TYR A 367 13.65 12.71 25.54
C TYR A 367 12.35 12.70 26.35
N THR A 368 11.34 13.43 25.85
CA THR A 368 10.02 13.57 26.50
C THR A 368 8.89 13.06 25.62
N GLY A 369 9.18 12.78 24.35
CA GLY A 369 8.26 12.17 23.40
C GLY A 369 9.03 11.34 22.39
N VAL A 370 8.32 10.41 21.76
CA VAL A 370 8.86 9.57 20.69
C VAL A 370 7.84 9.58 19.56
N PHE A 371 8.30 9.88 18.34
CA PHE A 371 7.53 9.54 17.14
C PHE A 371 7.82 8.08 16.82
N HIS A 372 6.87 7.21 17.18
CA HIS A 372 6.96 5.80 16.86
C HIS A 372 6.77 5.55 15.38
N GLU A 373 7.58 4.67 14.81
CA GLU A 373 7.29 4.12 13.49
C GLU A 373 6.08 3.20 13.56
N LYS A 374 5.02 3.52 12.80
CA LYS A 374 3.77 2.73 12.82
C LYS A 374 3.90 1.45 11.98
N ILE A 375 4.70 1.48 10.90
CA ILE A 375 4.93 0.36 10.00
C ILE A 375 6.42 0.37 9.60
N SER A 376 7.13 -0.73 9.85
CA SER A 376 8.59 -0.83 9.65
C SER A 376 8.90 -1.89 8.58
N PRO A 377 9.03 -1.50 7.29
CA PRO A 377 9.27 -2.42 6.18
C PRO A 377 10.72 -2.92 6.07
N ASP A 378 11.64 -2.44 6.90
CA ASP A 378 13.07 -2.74 6.79
C ASP A 378 13.80 -2.48 8.10
N LEU A 379 13.56 -1.32 8.69
CA LEU A 379 14.21 -0.81 9.89
C LEU A 379 13.16 -0.17 10.80
N HIS A 380 13.19 -0.51 12.09
CA HIS A 380 12.31 0.12 13.07
C HIS A 380 12.95 1.43 13.54
N ILE A 381 12.55 2.55 12.93
CA ILE A 381 13.17 3.86 13.18
C ILE A 381 12.21 4.74 13.99
N ASP A 382 12.45 4.79 15.29
CA ASP A 382 11.83 5.76 16.16
C ASP A 382 12.57 7.10 16.07
N VAL A 383 11.86 8.21 16.29
CA VAL A 383 12.47 9.54 16.41
C VAL A 383 12.23 10.09 17.82
N TYR A 384 13.29 10.16 18.60
CA TYR A 384 13.27 10.66 19.96
C TYR A 384 13.23 12.18 19.94
N ILE A 385 12.32 12.77 20.72
CA ILE A 385 12.09 14.22 20.80
C ILE A 385 12.61 14.73 22.14
N ILE A 386 13.61 15.60 22.07
CA ILE A 386 14.19 16.27 23.24
C ILE A 386 13.80 17.75 23.19
N GLU A 387 12.90 18.14 24.09
CA GLU A 387 12.35 19.50 24.17
C GLU A 387 13.43 20.58 24.39
N PRO A 388 13.19 21.83 23.96
CA PRO A 388 14.02 22.97 24.30
C PRO A 388 14.10 23.19 25.81
N THR A 389 15.24 23.69 26.26
CA THR A 389 15.41 24.20 27.63
C THR A 389 15.97 25.62 27.57
N PRO A 390 15.89 26.41 28.67
CA PRO A 390 16.48 27.75 28.69
C PRO A 390 17.99 27.79 28.38
N ARG A 391 18.72 26.68 28.56
CA ARG A 391 20.16 26.56 28.23
C ARG A 391 20.41 26.00 26.83
N ARG A 392 19.48 25.19 26.32
CA ARG A 392 19.49 24.57 24.98
C ARG A 392 18.18 24.92 24.29
N ASN A 393 18.09 26.13 23.75
CA ASN A 393 16.84 26.71 23.28
C ASN A 393 16.47 26.27 21.84
N PHE A 394 16.40 24.96 21.62
CA PHE A 394 16.02 24.31 20.37
C PHE A 394 15.58 22.87 20.65
N TYR A 395 14.72 22.31 19.80
CA TYR A 395 14.40 20.89 19.81
C TYR A 395 15.58 20.08 19.28
N THR A 396 15.85 18.91 19.87
CA THR A 396 16.75 17.91 19.28
C THR A 396 15.93 16.67 18.93
N LEU A 397 15.96 16.28 17.67
CA LEU A 397 15.34 15.06 17.16
C LEU A 397 16.46 14.08 16.82
N VAL A 398 16.36 12.85 17.29
CA VAL A 398 17.38 11.82 17.12
C VAL A 398 16.72 10.55 16.62
N THR A 399 17.21 9.96 15.52
CA THR A 399 16.77 8.62 15.13
C THR A 399 17.27 7.61 16.17
N VAL A 400 16.46 6.60 16.43
CA VAL A 400 16.83 5.43 17.23
C VAL A 400 16.33 4.21 16.46
N GLY A 401 17.28 3.43 15.96
CA GLY A 401 17.04 2.25 15.15
C GLY A 401 17.81 2.25 13.84
N MET A 402 18.31 3.40 13.37
CA MET A 402 19.12 3.45 12.14
C MET A 402 20.37 2.57 12.27
N GLY A 403 21.07 2.67 13.40
CA GLY A 403 22.32 1.96 13.58
C GLY A 403 22.14 0.49 13.99
N ALA A 404 20.91 -0.03 14.04
CA ALA A 404 20.66 -1.47 14.14
C ALA A 404 21.17 -2.18 12.88
N HIS A 405 21.10 -1.49 11.74
CA HIS A 405 21.68 -1.89 10.46
C HIS A 405 23.18 -1.58 10.39
N VAL A 406 23.97 -2.54 9.92
CA VAL A 406 25.39 -2.35 9.58
C VAL A 406 25.50 -1.97 8.11
N MET A 407 25.84 -0.71 7.86
CA MET A 407 25.96 -0.12 6.52
C MET A 407 27.07 -0.79 5.70
N ASN A 408 26.89 -0.80 4.38
CA ASN A 408 27.89 -1.30 3.45
C ASN A 408 29.02 -0.28 3.23
N LEU A 409 30.19 -0.58 3.77
CA LEU A 409 31.37 0.30 3.76
C LEU A 409 32.42 -0.17 2.74
N PRO A 410 33.28 0.73 2.24
CA PRO A 410 34.50 0.35 1.53
C PRO A 410 35.43 -0.54 2.38
N ASP A 411 36.14 -1.47 1.73
CA ASP A 411 37.00 -2.48 2.38
C ASP A 411 38.08 -1.90 3.32
N ASP A 412 38.50 -0.65 3.11
CA ASP A 412 39.51 0.04 3.90
C ASP A 412 38.96 0.72 5.16
N MET A 413 37.64 0.69 5.38
CA MET A 413 36.97 1.30 6.51
C MET A 413 36.52 0.25 7.54
N PRO A 414 36.98 0.32 8.81
CA PRO A 414 36.58 -0.65 9.83
C PRO A 414 35.08 -0.54 10.19
N ALA A 415 34.30 -1.58 9.89
CA ALA A 415 32.87 -1.64 10.20
C ALA A 415 32.54 -1.43 11.68
N ALA A 416 33.36 -1.98 12.59
CA ALA A 416 33.20 -1.79 14.02
C ALA A 416 33.29 -0.31 14.48
N LEU A 417 33.89 0.57 13.67
CA LEU A 417 34.03 2.00 14.00
C LEU A 417 33.06 2.90 13.23
N TRP A 418 32.66 2.51 12.02
CA TRP A 418 31.96 3.38 11.08
C TRP A 418 30.69 2.76 10.47
N GLY A 419 30.43 1.49 10.74
CA GLY A 419 29.36 0.71 10.09
C GLY A 419 27.97 1.06 10.58
N ARG A 420 27.83 1.78 11.70
CA ARG A 420 26.53 2.10 12.29
C ARG A 420 26.44 3.61 12.57
N ALA A 421 25.26 4.18 12.35
CA ALA A 421 25.01 5.59 12.59
C ALA A 421 23.57 5.88 13.02
N GLU A 422 23.39 7.01 13.69
CA GLU A 422 22.11 7.66 13.96
C GLU A 422 22.17 9.12 13.46
N LEU A 423 21.02 9.68 13.13
CA LEU A 423 20.87 11.03 12.60
C LEU A 423 20.25 11.96 13.63
N VAL A 424 20.74 13.19 13.65
CA VAL A 424 20.28 14.25 14.56
C VAL A 424 19.88 15.47 13.76
N ILE A 425 18.71 16.06 14.04
CA ILE A 425 18.34 17.39 13.52
C ILE A 425 17.91 18.30 14.67
N CYS A 426 18.30 19.57 14.62
CA CYS A 426 17.97 20.57 15.64
C CYS A 426 16.97 21.58 15.07
N LEU A 427 15.82 21.77 15.72
CA LEU A 427 14.76 22.65 15.24
C LEU A 427 14.55 23.85 16.19
N PRO A 428 14.10 25.02 15.69
CA PRO A 428 13.77 26.17 16.53
C PRO A 428 12.80 25.83 17.67
N PRO A 429 12.87 26.52 18.82
CA PRO A 429 12.05 26.20 19.99
C PRO A 429 10.55 26.49 19.79
N ASP A 430 10.19 27.23 18.75
CA ASP A 430 8.84 27.56 18.32
C ASP A 430 8.36 26.69 17.15
N TRP A 431 9.11 25.65 16.76
CA TRP A 431 8.69 24.70 15.74
C TRP A 431 7.45 23.91 16.18
N ASN A 432 6.47 23.77 15.28
CA ASN A 432 5.25 23.03 15.59
C ASN A 432 5.46 21.52 15.40
N ILE A 433 6.10 20.88 16.39
CA ILE A 433 6.48 19.46 16.34
C ILE A 433 5.29 18.52 16.18
N GLN A 434 4.10 18.89 16.67
CA GLN A 434 2.90 18.04 16.63
C GLN A 434 2.11 18.16 15.31
N SER A 435 2.52 19.07 14.43
CA SER A 435 1.87 19.29 13.13
C SER A 435 2.21 18.17 12.15
N LEU A 436 1.20 17.69 11.44
CA LEU A 436 1.35 16.76 10.32
C LEU A 436 1.37 17.46 8.96
N ASP A 437 1.27 18.80 8.94
CA ASP A 437 1.42 19.59 7.72
C ASP A 437 2.85 19.47 7.19
N ASP A 438 3.03 19.21 5.89
CA ASP A 438 4.33 19.03 5.23
C ASP A 438 5.34 20.12 5.59
N LYS A 439 4.88 21.37 5.75
CA LYS A 439 5.74 22.52 6.08
C LYS A 439 6.44 22.42 7.44
N ASP A 440 5.86 21.64 8.35
CA ASP A 440 6.32 21.42 9.72
C ASP A 440 6.85 19.99 9.92
N TYR A 441 6.28 19.00 9.21
CA TYR A 441 6.57 17.57 9.37
C TYR A 441 7.84 17.10 8.61
N TRP A 442 8.27 17.83 7.58
CA TRP A 442 9.41 17.43 6.73
C TRP A 442 10.70 17.05 7.50
N PRO A 443 11.07 17.62 8.67
CA PRO A 443 12.27 17.20 9.38
C PRO A 443 12.20 15.76 9.91
N VAL A 444 11.02 15.35 10.41
CA VAL A 444 10.78 13.98 10.89
C VAL A 444 10.79 13.02 9.70
N TYR A 445 10.11 13.39 8.62
CA TYR A 445 10.14 12.64 7.37
C TYR A 445 11.57 12.48 6.82
N ALA A 446 12.37 13.56 6.82
CA ALA A 446 13.75 13.54 6.36
C ALA A 446 14.62 12.56 7.15
N LEU A 447 14.52 12.56 8.48
CA LEU A 447 15.23 11.59 9.32
C LEU A 447 14.87 10.14 8.95
N LYS A 448 13.58 9.85 8.78
CA LYS A 448 13.07 8.52 8.43
C LYS A 448 13.51 8.05 7.04
N VAL A 449 13.55 8.95 6.05
CA VAL A 449 14.00 8.62 4.69
C VAL A 449 15.51 8.43 4.67
N LEU A 450 16.28 9.35 5.25
CA LEU A 450 17.74 9.28 5.25
C LEU A 450 18.25 8.04 5.99
N ALA A 451 17.62 7.65 7.10
CA ALA A 451 17.98 6.46 7.87
C ALA A 451 17.83 5.15 7.10
N ARG A 452 16.98 5.11 6.06
CA ARG A 452 16.75 3.90 5.23
C ARG A 452 17.67 3.79 4.03
N LEU A 453 18.30 4.89 3.60
CA LEU A 453 19.16 4.90 2.41
C LEU A 453 20.26 3.82 2.44
N PRO A 454 20.96 3.57 3.57
CA PRO A 454 21.97 2.52 3.62
C PRO A 454 21.45 1.14 3.24
N GLY A 455 20.31 0.72 3.81
CA GLY A 455 19.72 -0.59 3.55
C GLY A 455 19.08 -0.69 2.16
N GLN A 456 18.39 0.36 1.70
CA GLN A 456 17.67 0.36 0.43
C GLN A 456 18.58 0.43 -0.80
N HIS A 457 19.77 1.01 -0.66
CA HIS A 457 20.71 1.22 -1.76
C HIS A 457 22.07 0.55 -1.55
N ASP A 458 22.18 -0.34 -0.55
CA ASP A 458 23.40 -1.05 -0.22
C ASP A 458 24.62 -0.10 -0.10
N THR A 459 24.47 0.93 0.74
CA THR A 459 25.42 2.06 0.84
C THR A 459 25.68 2.47 2.29
N PHE A 460 26.40 3.58 2.51
CA PHE A 460 26.67 4.13 3.83
C PHE A 460 26.53 5.65 3.89
N LEU A 461 26.27 6.13 5.11
CA LEU A 461 26.21 7.55 5.44
C LEU A 461 27.34 7.93 6.38
N ALA A 462 28.07 8.99 6.02
CA ALA A 462 29.19 9.52 6.80
C ALA A 462 29.24 11.05 6.71
N GLN A 463 30.05 11.65 7.58
CA GLN A 463 30.31 13.09 7.57
C GLN A 463 30.75 13.59 6.18
N GLY A 464 30.18 14.71 5.76
CA GLY A 464 30.47 15.34 4.47
C GLY A 464 29.67 14.75 3.29
N HIS A 465 28.89 13.69 3.49
CA HIS A 465 27.94 13.20 2.49
C HIS A 465 26.81 14.22 2.30
N THR A 466 26.43 14.40 1.03
CA THR A 466 25.34 15.30 0.61
C THR A 466 24.26 14.48 -0.07
N ILE A 467 23.01 14.66 0.33
CA ILE A 467 21.87 13.93 -0.19
C ILE A 467 20.89 14.94 -0.80
N PRO A 468 20.68 14.93 -2.14
CA PRO A 468 19.71 15.81 -2.78
C PRO A 468 18.29 15.32 -2.50
N TYR A 469 17.36 16.26 -2.28
CA TYR A 469 15.92 15.96 -2.26
C TYR A 469 15.28 16.12 -3.66
N GLY A 470 15.93 16.88 -4.56
CA GLY A 470 15.52 17.05 -5.96
C GLY A 470 14.43 18.11 -6.19
N LYS A 471 13.88 18.67 -5.12
CA LYS A 471 12.92 19.79 -5.08
C LYS A 471 13.08 20.51 -3.73
N PRO A 472 12.38 21.64 -3.48
CA PRO A 472 12.37 22.23 -2.15
C PRO A 472 11.82 21.26 -1.09
N LEU A 473 12.37 21.27 0.12
CA LEU A 473 12.02 20.36 1.22
C LEU A 473 10.55 20.48 1.66
N ALA A 474 10.00 21.69 1.57
CA ALA A 474 8.60 22.00 1.78
C ALA A 474 8.25 23.31 1.06
N GLU A 475 6.96 23.63 0.94
CA GLU A 475 6.48 24.82 0.21
C GLU A 475 6.97 26.16 0.80
N ASN A 476 7.34 26.19 2.09
CA ASN A 476 7.76 27.38 2.82
C ASN A 476 9.27 27.65 2.81
N THR A 477 10.06 26.83 2.10
CA THR A 477 11.53 26.92 2.07
C THR A 477 12.07 26.68 0.66
N LEU A 478 13.29 27.15 0.41
CA LEU A 478 14.06 26.89 -0.82
C LEU A 478 15.23 25.93 -0.59
N LEU A 479 15.41 25.46 0.64
CA LEU A 479 16.32 24.35 0.94
C LEU A 479 15.84 23.11 0.18
N SER A 480 16.75 22.31 -0.36
CA SER A 480 16.45 21.25 -1.35
C SER A 480 17.33 20.00 -1.22
N GLY A 481 18.08 19.88 -0.12
CA GLY A 481 18.84 18.69 0.20
C GLY A 481 19.53 18.81 1.56
N TYR A 482 20.49 17.93 1.81
CA TYR A 482 21.09 17.77 3.14
C TYR A 482 22.59 17.55 3.06
N ILE A 483 23.32 17.94 4.12
CA ILE A 483 24.68 17.47 4.41
C ILE A 483 24.74 16.87 5.82
N LEU A 484 25.53 15.81 5.97
CA LEU A 484 25.83 15.21 7.26
C LEU A 484 27.07 15.87 7.88
N SER A 485 26.92 16.40 9.09
CA SER A 485 27.94 17.16 9.82
C SER A 485 28.20 16.55 11.20
N ASP A 486 29.25 17.00 11.88
CA ASP A 486 29.40 16.81 13.32
C ASP A 486 28.29 17.54 14.11
N LEU A 487 28.04 17.06 15.32
CA LEU A 487 27.09 17.60 16.30
C LEU A 487 27.57 18.94 16.91
N ARG A 488 27.55 20.03 16.13
CA ARG A 488 28.17 21.32 16.50
C ARG A 488 27.61 21.96 17.78
N ASN A 489 26.36 21.67 18.14
CA ASN A 489 25.72 22.20 19.34
C ASN A 489 25.94 21.34 20.60
N PHE A 490 26.68 20.24 20.50
CA PHE A 490 26.84 19.25 21.57
C PHE A 490 28.32 19.02 21.92
N PRO A 491 28.62 18.43 23.08
CA PRO A 491 29.98 18.01 23.42
C PRO A 491 30.55 17.03 22.39
N ARG A 492 31.88 16.97 22.22
CA ARG A 492 32.52 16.04 21.27
C ARG A 492 32.24 14.58 21.61
N GLU A 493 32.02 14.30 22.88
CA GLU A 493 31.66 13.00 23.39
C GLU A 493 30.30 12.52 22.84
N ALA A 494 29.42 13.43 22.39
CA ALA A 494 28.14 13.08 21.80
C ALA A 494 28.26 12.36 20.44
N SER A 495 29.40 12.48 19.76
CA SER A 495 29.57 12.02 18.37
C SER A 495 29.50 10.50 18.16
N TYR A 496 29.69 9.69 19.20
CA TYR A 496 29.49 8.24 19.11
C TYR A 496 29.26 7.60 20.48
N THR A 497 28.59 6.45 20.51
CA THR A 497 28.58 5.53 21.66
C THR A 497 29.19 4.18 21.28
N THR A 498 29.59 3.40 22.28
CA THR A 498 30.10 2.03 22.09
C THR A 498 29.05 1.04 22.60
N LEU A 499 28.64 0.13 21.73
CA LEU A 499 27.70 -0.94 22.01
C LEU A 499 28.35 -2.04 22.86
N PRO A 500 27.55 -2.92 23.50
CA PRO A 500 28.07 -4.00 24.35
C PRO A 500 29.02 -4.99 23.63
N ASP A 501 28.86 -5.15 22.32
CA ASP A 501 29.71 -5.98 21.47
C ASP A 501 31.05 -5.30 21.08
N GLY A 502 31.19 -4.01 21.36
CA GLY A 502 32.36 -3.20 21.05
C GLY A 502 32.23 -2.33 19.79
N ASP A 503 31.17 -2.50 19.01
CA ASP A 503 30.89 -1.67 17.83
C ASP A 503 30.55 -0.23 18.24
N ARG A 504 30.77 0.71 17.33
CA ARG A 504 30.39 2.11 17.50
C ARG A 504 29.14 2.44 16.70
N VAL A 505 28.25 3.21 17.34
CA VAL A 505 27.18 3.94 16.66
C VAL A 505 27.55 5.42 16.63
N ASN A 506 27.74 5.97 15.43
CA ASN A 506 28.11 7.37 15.21
C ASN A 506 26.87 8.25 15.12
N PHE A 507 26.94 9.51 15.55
CA PHE A 507 25.84 10.46 15.44
C PHE A 507 26.20 11.59 14.47
N TYR A 508 25.40 11.75 13.42
CA TYR A 508 25.60 12.80 12.43
C TYR A 508 24.46 13.82 12.45
N GLN A 509 24.82 15.10 12.44
CA GLN A 509 23.85 16.18 12.33
C GLN A 509 23.42 16.37 10.86
N VAL A 510 22.12 16.32 10.60
CA VAL A 510 21.51 16.64 9.32
C VAL A 510 21.36 18.16 9.22
N ILE A 511 22.05 18.77 8.25
CA ILE A 511 21.95 20.20 7.95
C ILE A 511 21.34 20.40 6.57
N PRO A 512 20.16 21.04 6.46
CA PRO A 512 19.55 21.35 5.16
C PRO A 512 20.42 22.29 4.32
N LEU A 513 20.49 22.04 3.02
CA LEU A 513 21.27 22.80 2.03
C LEU A 513 20.42 23.34 0.89
N TYR A 514 20.90 24.40 0.26
CA TYR A 514 20.47 24.83 -1.06
C TYR A 514 21.16 23.99 -2.17
N ASP A 515 20.56 23.96 -3.36
CA ASP A 515 21.15 23.31 -4.53
C ASP A 515 22.54 23.87 -4.85
N GLU A 516 22.74 25.19 -4.74
CA GLU A 516 24.03 25.84 -4.98
C GLU A 516 25.11 25.41 -3.98
N GLU A 517 24.73 25.13 -2.74
CA GLU A 517 25.66 24.68 -1.71
C GLU A 517 26.07 23.22 -1.93
N MET A 518 25.11 22.36 -2.31
CA MET A 518 25.42 20.99 -2.72
C MET A 518 26.32 20.96 -3.96
N GLN A 519 26.04 21.83 -4.94
CA GLN A 519 26.87 21.96 -6.13
C GLN A 519 28.28 22.46 -5.80
N TYR A 520 28.39 23.46 -4.92
CA TYR A 520 29.69 23.94 -4.44
C TYR A 520 30.51 22.81 -3.81
N LYS A 521 29.89 21.93 -3.02
CA LYS A 521 30.56 20.76 -2.44
C LYS A 521 31.02 19.76 -3.51
N LEU A 522 30.25 19.54 -4.57
CA LEU A 522 30.67 18.65 -5.67
C LEU A 522 31.90 19.20 -6.40
N GLU A 523 31.98 20.51 -6.59
CA GLU A 523 33.09 21.15 -7.29
C GLU A 523 34.34 21.35 -6.40
N ASN A 524 34.17 21.59 -5.10
CA ASN A 524 35.24 22.06 -4.21
C ASN A 524 35.53 21.12 -3.03
N GLY A 525 34.74 20.07 -2.85
CA GLY A 525 34.84 19.14 -1.73
C GLY A 525 34.10 19.60 -0.46
N HIS A 526 33.82 18.66 0.44
CA HIS A 526 33.04 18.90 1.66
C HIS A 526 33.74 19.85 2.64
N GLU A 527 35.07 19.77 2.78
CA GLU A 527 35.88 20.68 3.61
C GLU A 527 35.70 22.15 3.23
N ALA A 528 35.60 22.44 1.92
CA ALA A 528 35.37 23.78 1.44
C ALA A 528 33.97 24.29 1.81
N LEU A 529 32.95 23.45 1.65
CA LEU A 529 31.59 23.80 2.04
C LEU A 529 31.47 23.99 3.56
N PHE A 530 32.09 23.13 4.37
CA PHE A 530 32.07 23.30 5.84
C PHE A 530 32.67 24.63 6.29
N ARG A 531 33.68 25.16 5.59
CA ARG A 531 34.19 26.51 5.87
C ARG A 531 33.16 27.62 5.61
N LEU A 532 32.32 27.47 4.59
CA LEU A 532 31.21 28.41 4.34
C LEU A 532 30.11 28.28 5.39
N LEU A 533 29.76 27.04 5.75
CA LEU A 533 28.74 26.73 6.74
C LEU A 533 29.18 26.98 8.19
N ALA A 534 30.45 27.32 8.43
CA ALA A 534 31.00 27.51 9.77
C ALA A 534 30.21 28.55 10.60
N ASN A 535 29.66 29.57 9.94
CA ASN A 535 28.84 30.61 10.56
C ASN A 535 27.32 30.34 10.51
N VAL A 536 26.88 29.28 9.82
CA VAL A 536 25.47 28.89 9.77
C VAL A 536 25.11 28.19 11.07
N ASN A 537 24.03 28.65 11.71
CA ASN A 537 23.50 28.03 12.92
C ASN A 537 23.16 26.55 12.64
N PRO A 538 23.60 25.59 13.47
CA PRO A 538 23.22 24.19 13.28
C PRO A 538 21.73 23.92 13.57
N VAL A 539 21.02 24.83 14.23
CA VAL A 539 19.56 24.81 14.33
C VAL A 539 18.97 25.24 13.00
N VAL A 540 18.02 24.46 12.50
CA VAL A 540 17.35 24.71 11.21
C VAL A 540 16.74 26.11 11.18
N ASP A 541 17.07 26.85 10.13
CA ASP A 541 16.40 28.10 9.77
C ASP A 541 16.00 27.99 8.29
N ILE A 542 14.70 27.84 8.06
CA ILE A 542 14.11 27.69 6.73
C ILE A 542 14.27 28.93 5.84
N ARG A 543 14.69 30.07 6.42
CA ARG A 543 14.90 31.34 5.72
C ARG A 543 16.36 31.83 5.81
N ARG A 544 17.30 30.95 6.20
CA ARG A 544 18.71 31.31 6.28
C ARG A 544 19.24 31.80 4.94
N GLN A 545 20.30 32.60 4.95
CA GLN A 545 20.94 33.00 3.70
C GLN A 545 21.65 31.79 3.04
N ASN A 546 21.56 31.71 1.71
CA ASN A 546 22.38 30.79 0.91
C ASN A 546 23.84 31.27 0.95
N THR A 547 24.75 30.42 1.45
CA THR A 547 26.17 30.76 1.60
C THR A 547 26.93 30.84 0.28
N CYS A 548 26.31 30.31 -0.79
CA CYS A 548 26.82 30.32 -2.14
C CYS A 548 26.06 31.31 -3.06
N ASP A 549 25.20 32.18 -2.52
CA ASP A 549 24.48 33.18 -3.32
C ASP A 549 25.45 34.09 -4.08
N GLY A 550 25.25 34.22 -5.39
CA GLY A 550 26.12 34.97 -6.30
C GLY A 550 27.37 34.20 -6.82
N ILE A 551 27.56 32.93 -6.44
CA ILE A 551 28.57 32.06 -7.06
C ILE A 551 27.96 31.40 -8.30
N CYS A 552 28.64 31.47 -9.44
CA CYS A 552 28.14 30.94 -10.71
C CYS A 552 28.52 29.45 -10.84
N PHE A 553 27.52 28.58 -10.94
CA PHE A 553 27.71 27.13 -11.10
C PHE A 553 27.16 26.63 -12.43
N THR A 554 27.66 25.48 -12.88
CA THR A 554 27.00 24.66 -13.92
C THR A 554 25.89 23.83 -13.27
N PRO A 555 24.60 23.98 -13.66
CA PRO A 555 23.49 23.29 -13.00
C PRO A 555 23.48 21.78 -13.25
N LEU A 556 23.07 21.01 -12.23
CA LEU A 556 22.98 19.54 -12.23
C LEU A 556 21.84 18.97 -13.11
N PHE A 557 20.83 19.78 -13.42
CA PHE A 557 19.66 19.35 -14.19
C PHE A 557 19.17 20.45 -15.15
N SER A 558 18.93 20.12 -16.42
CA SER A 558 18.26 21.00 -17.37
C SER A 558 16.74 20.96 -17.15
N ASN A 559 16.24 21.65 -16.14
CA ASN A 559 14.80 21.81 -15.95
C ASN A 559 14.29 23.09 -16.62
N SER A 560 13.53 22.91 -17.69
CA SER A 560 12.77 23.92 -18.41
C SER A 560 11.57 24.43 -17.60
N HIS A 561 11.74 24.96 -16.40
CA HIS A 561 10.67 25.62 -15.64
C HIS A 561 11.21 26.75 -14.75
N THR A 562 11.79 27.78 -15.37
CA THR A 562 12.08 29.06 -14.70
C THR A 562 11.38 30.20 -15.42
N ALA A 563 10.05 30.22 -15.35
CA ALA A 563 9.28 31.42 -15.64
C ALA A 563 7.93 31.33 -14.95
N LYS A 564 7.86 31.63 -13.64
CA LYS A 564 6.66 32.16 -12.98
C LYS A 564 6.84 32.51 -11.50
N TYR A 565 7.91 33.20 -11.12
CA TYR A 565 7.88 33.99 -9.87
C TYR A 565 8.75 35.25 -10.02
N LYS A 566 8.15 36.28 -10.63
CA LYS A 566 8.47 37.68 -10.36
C LYS A 566 7.16 38.47 -10.35
N ASN A 567 6.85 38.97 -9.15
CA ASN A 567 5.70 39.76 -8.71
C ASN A 567 4.38 39.01 -8.50
#